data_AF-A0A7Y5EPP1-F1
#
_entry.id   AF-A0A7Y5EPP1-F1
#
_cell.length_a   1.000
_cell.length_b   1.000
_cell.length_c   1.000
_cell.angle_alpha   90.00
_cell.angle_beta   90.00
_cell.angle_gamma   90.00
#
_symmetry.space_group_name_H-M   'P 1'
#
loop_
_entity.id
_entity.type
_entity.pdbx_description
1 polymer ?
#
loop_
_entity_poly.entity_id
_entity_poly.type
_entity_poly.pdbx_seq_one_letter_code
_entity_poly.pdbx_strand_id
1 'polypeptide(L)'
;MDVKAALKSQYLAGLAMLRQAIERCPDDLWLSGEHPRNYWRIAYHTIFYTDLYLRTGEEAFVPWTKHREDVPCLWENPPVEEPYTKEETIQYLNEVVANLDDFLAALDLSAKETGFHWYPIPKLDHQMMNLRHIQGHVGQLSELLMARGIDIDWKGAVL
;
A
#
# COMPACT_ATOMS: atom_id res chain seq x y z
N MET A 1 24.92 3.19 9.46
CA MET A 1 23.65 3.53 8.79
C MET A 1 22.64 2.48 9.23
N ASP A 2 21.53 2.89 9.82
CA ASP A 2 20.49 1.96 10.23
C ASP A 2 19.51 1.77 9.06
N VAL A 3 19.56 0.60 8.43
CA VAL A 3 18.72 0.25 7.27
C VAL A 3 17.25 0.23 7.66
N LYS A 4 16.90 -0.23 8.87
CA LYS A 4 15.51 -0.25 9.34
C LYS A 4 14.99 1.16 9.55
N ALA A 5 15.80 2.06 10.11
CA ALA A 5 15.43 3.47 10.22
C ALA A 5 15.22 4.14 8.85
N ALA A 6 16.07 3.83 7.86
CA ALA A 6 15.89 4.31 6.49
C ALA A 6 14.60 3.76 5.84
N LEU A 7 14.33 2.46 5.99
CA LEU A 7 13.09 1.84 5.51
C LEU A 7 11.86 2.48 6.17
N LYS A 8 11.87 2.66 7.51
CA LYS A 8 10.79 3.33 8.24
C LYS A 8 10.50 4.71 7.65
N SER A 9 11.54 5.52 7.48
CA SER A 9 11.41 6.88 6.94
C SER A 9 10.75 6.88 5.56
N GLN A 10 11.17 5.96 4.67
CA GLN A 10 10.64 5.89 3.31
C GLN A 10 9.24 5.26 3.23
N TYR A 11 8.92 4.28 4.08
CA TYR A 11 7.56 3.75 4.20
C TYR A 11 6.59 4.84 4.66
N LEU A 12 6.94 5.59 5.72
CA LEU A 12 6.11 6.68 6.21
C LEU A 12 5.90 7.76 5.13
N ALA A 13 6.95 8.09 4.36
CA ALA A 13 6.83 9.05 3.26
C ALA A 13 5.87 8.57 2.16
N GLY A 14 6.04 7.33 1.67
CA GLY A 14 5.15 6.74 0.66
C GLY A 14 3.71 6.60 1.15
N LEU A 15 3.51 6.14 2.38
CA LEU A 15 2.18 6.02 3.00
C LEU A 15 1.52 7.38 3.26
N ALA A 16 2.31 8.42 3.56
CA ALA A 16 1.79 9.80 3.67
C ALA A 16 1.40 10.38 2.31
N MET A 17 2.09 10.02 1.22
CA MET A 17 1.65 10.39 -0.13
C MET A 17 0.39 9.63 -0.54
N LEU A 18 0.29 8.34 -0.23
CA LEU A 18 -0.92 7.54 -0.44
C LEU A 18 -2.12 8.11 0.34
N ARG A 19 -1.91 8.50 1.60
CA ARG A 19 -2.92 9.20 2.40
C ARG A 19 -3.45 10.44 1.69
N GLN A 20 -2.57 11.32 1.21
CA GLN A 20 -2.98 12.52 0.48
C GLN A 20 -3.79 12.17 -0.77
N ALA A 21 -3.38 11.13 -1.50
CA ALA A 21 -4.10 10.68 -2.69
C ALA A 21 -5.52 10.19 -2.35
N ILE A 22 -5.73 9.58 -1.18
CA ILE A 22 -7.07 9.15 -0.73
C ILE A 22 -7.88 10.36 -0.25
N GLU A 23 -7.32 11.19 0.63
CA GLU A 23 -8.01 12.33 1.26
C GLU A 23 -8.43 13.41 0.26
N ARG A 24 -7.58 13.68 -0.76
CA ARG A 24 -7.86 14.70 -1.79
C ARG A 24 -8.73 14.18 -2.94
N CYS A 25 -9.06 12.89 -2.97
CA CYS A 25 -9.86 12.31 -4.05
C CYS A 25 -11.33 12.74 -3.97
N PRO A 26 -11.89 13.38 -5.01
CA PRO A 26 -13.32 13.65 -5.12
C PRO A 26 -14.15 12.37 -5.12
N ASP A 27 -15.38 12.42 -4.60
CA ASP A 27 -16.22 11.23 -4.44
C ASP A 27 -16.58 10.58 -5.79
N ASP A 28 -16.76 11.35 -6.86
CA ASP A 28 -17.01 10.82 -8.20
C ASP A 28 -15.77 10.12 -8.78
N LEU A 29 -14.57 10.68 -8.53
CA LEU A 29 -13.31 10.09 -8.98
C LEU A 29 -13.01 8.80 -8.19
N TRP A 30 -13.34 8.75 -6.90
CA TRP A 30 -13.15 7.59 -6.03
C TRP A 30 -13.77 6.31 -6.61
N LEU A 31 -14.93 6.47 -7.26
CA LEU A 31 -15.68 5.40 -7.90
C LEU A 31 -15.30 5.18 -9.37
N SER A 32 -14.61 6.13 -9.99
CA SER A 32 -14.27 6.10 -11.41
C SER A 32 -13.16 5.08 -11.74
N GLY A 33 -13.12 4.68 -13.02
CA GLY A 33 -12.15 3.75 -13.58
C GLY A 33 -12.82 2.52 -14.21
N GLU A 34 -12.06 1.80 -15.03
CA GLU A 34 -12.50 0.52 -15.57
C GLU A 34 -12.22 -0.58 -14.56
N HIS A 35 -13.22 -1.42 -14.27
CA HIS A 35 -13.04 -2.59 -13.41
C HIS A 35 -11.94 -3.51 -13.97
N PRO A 36 -11.03 -4.04 -13.14
CA PRO A 36 -10.98 -3.98 -11.67
C PRO A 36 -10.22 -2.78 -11.07
N ARG A 37 -9.83 -1.78 -11.87
CA ARG A 37 -8.92 -0.70 -11.51
C ARG A 37 -9.62 0.64 -11.25
N ASN A 38 -10.75 0.59 -10.55
CA ASN A 38 -11.36 1.80 -10.00
C ASN A 38 -10.45 2.43 -8.93
N TYR A 39 -10.52 3.74 -8.75
CA TYR A 39 -9.59 4.49 -7.89
C TYR A 39 -9.51 3.89 -6.46
N TRP A 40 -10.66 3.62 -5.85
CA TRP A 40 -10.74 3.02 -4.51
C TRP A 40 -10.05 1.66 -4.42
N ARG A 41 -10.14 0.83 -5.47
CA ARG A 41 -9.50 -0.50 -5.51
C ARG A 41 -8.00 -0.38 -5.61
N ILE A 42 -7.49 0.57 -6.39
CA ILE A 42 -6.04 0.83 -6.47
C ILE A 42 -5.52 1.27 -5.10
N ALA A 43 -6.23 2.18 -4.42
CA ALA A 43 -5.85 2.62 -3.08
C ALA A 43 -5.83 1.45 -2.08
N TYR A 44 -6.91 0.65 -2.03
CA TYR A 44 -7.00 -0.50 -1.15
C TYR A 44 -5.94 -1.58 -1.47
N HIS A 45 -5.75 -1.92 -2.75
CA HIS A 45 -4.70 -2.84 -3.21
C HIS A 45 -3.32 -2.41 -2.70
N THR A 46 -3.03 -1.12 -2.80
CA THR A 46 -1.74 -0.57 -2.38
C THR A 46 -1.50 -0.82 -0.89
N ILE A 47 -2.50 -0.53 -0.05
CA ILE A 47 -2.41 -0.74 1.40
C ILE A 47 -2.30 -2.23 1.73
N PHE A 48 -3.16 -3.06 1.13
CA PHE A 48 -3.20 -4.50 1.38
C PHE A 48 -1.85 -5.16 1.10
N TYR A 49 -1.27 -4.93 -0.07
CA TYR A 49 0.01 -5.53 -0.42
C TYR A 49 1.18 -4.92 0.36
N THR A 50 1.09 -3.63 0.72
CA THR A 50 2.07 -3.04 1.65
C THR A 50 2.10 -3.78 2.98
N ASP A 51 0.92 -3.98 3.56
CA ASP A 51 0.73 -4.66 4.83
C ASP A 51 1.19 -6.12 4.78
N LEU A 52 0.76 -6.84 3.72
CA LEU A 52 1.18 -8.21 3.44
C LEU A 52 2.70 -8.31 3.39
N TYR A 53 3.37 -7.47 2.60
CA TYR A 53 4.80 -7.55 2.37
C TYR A 53 5.68 -7.00 3.50
N LEU A 54 5.06 -6.32 4.48
CA LEU A 54 5.69 -5.97 5.75
C LEU A 54 5.77 -7.15 6.73
N ARG A 55 5.10 -8.27 6.45
CA ARG A 55 5.17 -9.49 7.27
C ARG A 55 6.48 -10.28 7.06
N THR A 56 6.80 -11.13 8.02
CA THR A 56 7.93 -12.06 7.94
C THR A 56 7.74 -13.10 6.83
N GLY A 57 6.49 -13.46 6.53
CA GLY A 57 6.05 -14.32 5.44
C GLY A 57 4.53 -14.30 5.33
N GLU A 58 3.98 -15.04 4.36
CA GLU A 58 2.54 -15.14 4.12
C GLU A 58 1.78 -15.66 5.35
N GLU A 59 2.35 -16.62 6.07
CA GLU A 59 1.77 -17.24 7.26
C GLU A 59 1.62 -16.29 8.46
N ALA A 60 2.39 -15.19 8.48
CA ALA A 60 2.31 -14.16 9.50
C ALA A 60 1.31 -13.06 9.16
N PHE A 61 0.66 -13.12 7.99
CA PHE A 61 -0.33 -12.15 7.60
C PHE A 61 -1.66 -12.38 8.31
N VAL A 62 -2.16 -11.29 8.90
CA VAL A 62 -3.49 -11.23 9.49
C VAL A 62 -4.26 -10.19 8.68
N PRO A 63 -5.31 -10.58 7.93
CA PRO A 63 -6.08 -9.65 7.14
C PRO A 63 -6.75 -8.59 8.00
N TRP A 64 -6.91 -7.39 7.44
CA TRP A 64 -7.73 -6.36 8.04
C TRP A 64 -9.15 -6.86 8.35
N THR A 65 -9.75 -6.37 9.42
CA THR A 65 -11.08 -6.84 9.89
C THR A 65 -12.19 -6.71 8.86
N LYS A 66 -12.07 -5.77 7.91
CA LYS A 66 -13.02 -5.57 6.81
C LYS A 66 -12.53 -6.15 5.47
N HIS A 67 -11.42 -6.89 5.46
CA HIS A 67 -10.86 -7.48 4.25
C HIS A 67 -11.88 -8.36 3.51
N ARG A 68 -11.97 -8.17 2.19
CA ARG A 68 -12.68 -9.04 1.25
C ARG A 68 -11.66 -9.64 0.28
N GLU A 69 -11.74 -10.96 0.10
CA GLU A 69 -10.71 -11.79 -0.55
C GLU A 69 -10.32 -11.32 -1.95
N ASP A 70 -11.31 -11.04 -2.81
CA ASP A 70 -11.06 -10.68 -4.22
C ASP A 70 -10.72 -9.20 -4.44
N VAL A 71 -10.98 -8.35 -3.46
CA VAL A 71 -10.88 -6.89 -3.63
C VAL A 71 -9.46 -6.41 -3.95
N PRO A 72 -8.37 -6.94 -3.37
CA PRO A 72 -7.02 -6.55 -3.75
C PRO A 72 -6.64 -6.92 -5.19
N CYS A 73 -7.35 -7.84 -5.87
CA CYS A 73 -6.95 -8.29 -7.21
C CYS A 73 -7.23 -7.20 -8.27
N LEU A 74 -6.19 -6.57 -8.82
CA LEU A 74 -6.32 -5.54 -9.87
C LEU A 74 -6.14 -6.08 -11.29
N TRP A 75 -6.14 -7.39 -11.46
CA TRP A 75 -5.96 -8.07 -12.73
C TRP A 75 -7.06 -9.10 -12.91
N GLU A 76 -7.10 -9.72 -14.09
CA GLU A 76 -8.15 -10.69 -14.44
C GLU A 76 -9.56 -10.07 -14.41
N ASN A 77 -10.55 -10.83 -13.95
CA ASN A 77 -11.95 -10.42 -13.86
C ASN A 77 -12.55 -10.83 -12.50
N PRO A 78 -12.07 -10.24 -11.39
CA PRO A 78 -12.62 -10.51 -10.06
C PRO A 78 -14.09 -10.06 -9.98
N PRO A 79 -14.86 -10.55 -9.00
CA PRO A 79 -16.21 -10.07 -8.75
C PRO A 79 -16.26 -8.54 -8.59
N VAL A 80 -17.38 -7.95 -9.03
CA VAL A 80 -17.68 -6.55 -8.72
C VAL A 80 -18.17 -6.51 -7.28
N GLU A 81 -17.47 -5.73 -6.46
CA GLU A 81 -17.71 -5.59 -5.03
C GLU A 81 -18.14 -4.17 -4.70
N GLU A 82 -18.87 -4.03 -3.59
CA GLU A 82 -19.20 -2.70 -3.06
C GLU A 82 -17.91 -1.91 -2.76
N PRO A 83 -17.83 -0.63 -3.12
CA PRO A 83 -16.66 0.20 -2.82
C PRO A 83 -16.43 0.35 -1.32
N TYR A 84 -15.17 0.25 -0.88
CA TYR A 84 -14.82 0.80 0.44
C TYR A 84 -14.93 2.32 0.42
N THR A 85 -15.32 2.90 1.55
CA THR A 85 -15.26 4.36 1.69
C THR A 85 -13.82 4.85 1.85
N LYS A 86 -13.61 6.15 1.66
CA LYS A 86 -12.30 6.78 1.94
C LYS A 86 -11.93 6.61 3.40
N GLU A 87 -12.88 6.76 4.32
CA GLU A 87 -12.70 6.63 5.77
C GLU A 87 -12.29 5.21 6.14
N GLU A 88 -12.92 4.21 5.55
CA GLU A 88 -12.57 2.80 5.73
C GLU A 88 -11.16 2.50 5.24
N THR A 89 -10.81 3.01 4.05
CA THR A 89 -9.48 2.84 3.46
C THR A 89 -8.41 3.54 4.30
N ILE A 90 -8.70 4.74 4.82
CA ILE A 90 -7.83 5.49 5.73
C ILE A 90 -7.70 4.79 7.08
N GLN A 91 -8.76 4.16 7.59
CA GLN A 91 -8.71 3.36 8.81
C GLN A 91 -7.69 2.24 8.65
N TYR A 92 -7.74 1.48 7.56
CA TYR A 92 -6.76 0.42 7.31
C TYR A 92 -5.34 0.98 7.19
N LEU A 93 -5.15 2.08 6.46
CA LEU A 93 -3.85 2.76 6.34
C LEU A 93 -3.29 3.16 7.72
N ASN A 94 -4.14 3.67 8.62
CA ASN A 94 -3.74 4.01 9.99
C ASN A 94 -3.27 2.79 10.78
N GLU A 95 -3.94 1.65 10.63
CA GLU A 95 -3.54 0.40 11.29
C GLU A 95 -2.15 -0.06 10.80
N VAL A 96 -1.86 0.03 9.50
CA VAL A 96 -0.54 -0.28 8.95
C VAL A 96 0.53 0.67 9.49
N VAL A 97 0.27 1.98 9.49
CA VAL A 97 1.21 2.99 10.00
C VAL A 97 1.49 2.81 11.49
N ALA A 98 0.46 2.51 12.30
CA ALA A 98 0.59 2.34 13.75
C ALA A 98 1.45 1.13 14.14
N ASN A 99 1.47 0.07 13.31
CA ASN A 99 2.21 -1.16 13.57
C ASN A 99 3.56 -1.25 12.82
N LEU A 100 3.93 -0.21 12.05
CA LEU A 100 5.11 -0.23 11.18
C LEU A 100 6.41 -0.53 11.94
N ASP A 101 6.57 0.01 13.16
CA ASP A 101 7.75 -0.25 13.98
C ASP A 101 7.88 -1.73 14.36
N ASP A 102 6.78 -2.36 14.76
CA ASP A 102 6.75 -3.78 15.13
C ASP A 102 7.03 -4.67 13.92
N PHE A 103 6.44 -4.34 12.76
CA PHE A 103 6.70 -5.05 11.51
C PHE A 103 8.19 -4.98 11.14
N LEU A 104 8.78 -3.78 11.12
CA LEU A 104 10.19 -3.61 10.80
C LEU A 104 11.11 -4.28 11.83
N ALA A 105 10.75 -4.24 13.12
CA ALA A 105 11.49 -4.93 14.17
C ALA A 105 11.54 -6.44 13.93
N ALA A 106 10.43 -7.05 13.52
CA ALA A 106 10.31 -8.49 13.27
C ALA A 106 11.07 -8.99 12.02
N LEU A 107 11.35 -8.13 11.04
CA LEU A 107 12.05 -8.53 9.81
C LEU A 107 13.53 -8.88 10.05
N ASP A 108 13.95 -10.06 9.61
CA ASP A 108 15.35 -10.36 9.32
C ASP A 108 15.71 -9.91 7.90
N LEU A 109 16.30 -8.72 7.79
CA LEU A 109 16.69 -8.15 6.50
C LEU A 109 17.84 -8.91 5.81
N SER A 110 18.54 -9.80 6.52
CA SER A 110 19.61 -10.63 5.97
C SER A 110 19.12 -11.96 5.41
N ALA A 111 17.85 -12.30 5.66
CA ALA A 111 17.25 -13.53 5.16
C ALA A 111 17.31 -13.60 3.62
N LYS A 112 17.68 -14.78 3.12
CA LYS A 112 17.75 -15.06 1.67
C LYS A 112 16.38 -15.25 1.03
N GLU A 113 15.36 -15.47 1.86
CA GLU A 113 13.99 -15.75 1.43
C GLU A 113 13.03 -14.71 2.00
N THR A 114 11.95 -14.47 1.26
CA THR A 114 10.93 -13.47 1.62
C THR A 114 9.80 -14.04 2.48
N GLY A 115 9.65 -15.36 2.57
CA GLY A 115 8.42 -15.98 3.08
C GLY A 115 7.22 -15.88 2.12
N PHE A 116 7.45 -15.47 0.86
CA PHE A 116 6.45 -15.41 -0.22
C PHE A 116 6.97 -16.18 -1.42
N HIS A 117 6.31 -17.30 -1.77
CA HIS A 117 6.85 -18.23 -2.78
C HIS A 117 6.98 -17.63 -4.19
N TRP A 118 6.22 -16.56 -4.48
CA TRP A 118 6.23 -15.88 -5.78
C TRP A 118 7.32 -14.79 -5.90
N TYR A 119 8.06 -14.50 -4.83
CA TYR A 119 9.21 -13.58 -4.85
C TYR A 119 10.50 -14.28 -4.45
N PRO A 120 11.26 -14.85 -5.42
CA PRO A 120 12.54 -15.52 -5.17
C PRO A 120 13.69 -14.50 -5.06
N ILE A 121 13.60 -13.59 -4.09
CA ILE A 121 14.59 -12.53 -3.82
C ILE A 121 14.90 -12.44 -2.30
N PRO A 122 16.02 -11.83 -1.88
CA PRO A 122 16.32 -11.61 -0.46
C PRO A 122 15.31 -10.68 0.23
N LYS A 123 15.22 -10.76 1.57
CA LYS A 123 14.24 -9.97 2.33
C LYS A 123 14.44 -8.45 2.19
N LEU A 124 15.68 -7.97 2.18
CA LEU A 124 15.94 -6.53 1.95
C LEU A 124 15.44 -6.08 0.57
N ASP A 125 15.73 -6.85 -0.48
CA ASP A 125 15.25 -6.59 -1.84
C ASP A 125 13.73 -6.57 -1.92
N HIS A 126 13.07 -7.46 -1.17
CA HIS A 126 11.61 -7.48 -1.05
C HIS A 126 11.06 -6.20 -0.40
N GLN A 127 11.70 -5.66 0.63
CA GLN A 127 11.27 -4.39 1.23
C GLN A 127 11.49 -3.20 0.27
N MET A 128 12.58 -3.21 -0.51
CA MET A 128 12.78 -2.22 -1.57
C MET A 128 11.73 -2.34 -2.69
N MET A 129 11.36 -3.57 -3.04
CA MET A 129 10.28 -3.86 -3.99
C MET A 129 8.93 -3.34 -3.46
N ASN A 130 8.63 -3.55 -2.18
CA ASN A 130 7.41 -3.04 -1.56
C ASN A 130 7.34 -1.51 -1.58
N LEU A 131 8.45 -0.81 -1.29
CA LEU A 131 8.52 0.65 -1.47
C LEU A 131 8.27 1.08 -2.92
N ARG A 132 8.81 0.36 -3.90
CA ARG A 132 8.54 0.60 -5.33
C ARG A 132 7.07 0.36 -5.69
N HIS A 133 6.44 -0.65 -5.10
CA HIS A 133 5.03 -0.96 -5.28
C HIS A 133 4.13 0.19 -4.79
N ILE A 134 4.37 0.68 -3.56
CA ILE A 134 3.69 1.86 -3.02
C ILE A 134 3.82 3.03 -3.98
N GLN A 135 5.06 3.39 -4.36
CA GLN A 135 5.28 4.56 -5.19
C GLN A 135 4.70 4.42 -6.60
N GLY A 136 4.69 3.20 -7.16
CA GLY A 136 4.08 2.92 -8.45
C GLY A 136 2.59 3.24 -8.46
N HIS A 137 1.85 2.80 -7.43
CA HIS A 137 0.42 3.09 -7.32
C HIS A 137 0.12 4.51 -6.84
N VAL A 138 0.95 5.11 -5.98
CA VAL A 138 0.84 6.54 -5.65
C VAL A 138 0.97 7.39 -6.91
N GLY A 139 1.92 7.08 -7.80
CA GLY A 139 2.05 7.75 -9.10
C GLY A 139 0.80 7.57 -9.97
N GLN A 140 0.27 6.35 -10.04
CA GLN A 140 -0.96 6.04 -10.77
C GLN A 140 -2.16 6.87 -10.26
N LEU A 141 -2.37 6.89 -8.94
CA LEU A 141 -3.46 7.65 -8.31
C LEU A 141 -3.25 9.17 -8.47
N SER A 142 -2.01 9.64 -8.31
CA SER A 142 -1.65 11.04 -8.49
C SER A 142 -1.95 11.53 -9.90
N GLU A 143 -1.68 10.74 -10.94
CA GLU A 143 -1.99 11.12 -12.32
C GLU A 143 -3.50 11.33 -12.53
N LEU A 144 -4.33 10.46 -11.94
CA LEU A 144 -5.79 10.59 -12.01
C LEU A 144 -6.30 11.84 -11.27
N LEU A 145 -5.65 12.24 -10.17
CA LEU A 145 -5.95 13.49 -9.47
C LEU A 145 -5.49 14.72 -10.27
N MET A 146 -4.29 14.68 -10.86
CA MET A 146 -3.74 15.78 -11.66
C MET A 146 -4.61 16.04 -12.89
N ALA A 147 -5.21 15.00 -13.48
CA ALA A 147 -6.21 15.14 -14.55
C ALA A 147 -7.48 15.92 -14.11
N ARG A 148 -7.72 16.05 -12.80
CA ARG A 148 -8.77 16.88 -12.20
C ARG A 148 -8.24 18.22 -11.63
N GLY A 149 -6.97 18.56 -11.88
CA GLY A 149 -6.33 19.76 -11.33
C GLY A 149 -6.06 19.68 -9.83
N ILE A 150 -5.90 18.47 -9.28
CA ILE A 150 -5.62 18.22 -7.87
C ILE A 150 -4.23 17.59 -7.74
N ASP A 151 -3.33 18.26 -7.02
CA ASP A 151 -1.99 17.75 -6.74
C ASP A 151 -1.90 17.11 -5.36
N ILE A 152 -0.90 16.23 -5.17
CA ILE A 152 -0.43 15.77 -3.86
C ILE A 152 0.99 16.27 -3.63
N ASP A 153 1.38 16.44 -2.37
CA ASP A 153 2.73 16.91 -2.02
C ASP A 153 3.70 15.74 -1.90
N TRP A 154 4.85 15.87 -2.56
CA TRP A 154 5.97 14.96 -2.38
C TRP A 154 6.44 14.94 -0.92
N LYS A 155 6.69 13.75 -0.37
CA LYS A 155 7.25 13.57 0.97
C LYS A 155 8.62 12.91 0.85
N GLY A 156 9.68 13.64 1.25
CA GLY A 156 11.04 13.09 1.30
C GLY A 156 11.33 12.29 2.59
N ALA A 157 10.66 12.68 3.68
CA ALA A 157 10.60 12.00 4.96
C ALA A 157 9.37 12.54 5.72
N VAL A 158 8.82 11.73 6.64
CA VAL A 158 7.87 12.21 7.65
C VAL A 158 8.67 12.36 8.96
N LEU A 159 8.75 13.59 9.46
CA LEU A 159 9.37 13.90 10.75
C LEU A 159 8.46 13.49 11.90
#